data_AF-A0A512IWT6-F1
#
_entry.id   AF-A0A512IWT6-F1
#
_cell.length_a   1.000
_cell.length_b   1.000
_cell.length_c   1.000
_cell.angle_alpha   90.00
_cell.angle_beta   90.00
_cell.angle_gamma   90.00
#
_symmetry.space_group_name_H-M   'P 1'
#
loop_
_entity.id
_entity.type
_entity.pdbx_description
1 polymer ?
#
loop_
_entity_poly.entity_id
_entity_poly.type
_entity_poly.pdbx_seq_one_letter_code
_entity_poly.pdbx_strand_id
1 'polypeptide(L)'
;MATLKEFEEALREHGMHMALALLERLRERDRATRTVKPARRLTGQKMTPDLARAILDLHASTGMTQQEIAFKVGVNQGRVNEVIKRGKWLTDDPHAPEAVARDRALARMRGDPRPRKASRPAKAAKREKDGGAPRRAANQGQLAFGDL
;
A
#
# COMPACT_ATOMS: atom_id res chain seq x y z
N MET A 1 19.76 14.88 -20.07
CA MET A 1 19.81 15.12 -18.62
C MET A 1 20.28 13.84 -17.98
N ALA A 2 21.38 13.85 -17.23
CA ALA A 2 21.93 12.63 -16.64
C ALA A 2 21.03 12.13 -15.50
N THR A 3 20.73 10.84 -15.49
CA THR A 3 20.01 10.21 -14.37
C THR A 3 20.96 9.96 -13.19
N LEU A 4 20.43 9.85 -11.96
CA LEU A 4 21.25 9.54 -10.77
C LEU A 4 22.08 8.25 -10.96
N LYS A 5 21.53 7.30 -11.72
CA LYS A 5 22.16 6.02 -12.02
C LYS A 5 23.35 6.17 -12.98
N GLU A 6 23.21 7.01 -14.00
CA GLU A 6 24.31 7.37 -14.92
C GLU A 6 25.45 8.11 -14.18
N PHE A 7 25.13 8.91 -13.17
CA PHE A 7 26.13 9.55 -12.31
C PHE A 7 26.87 8.55 -11.41
N GLU A 8 26.16 7.59 -10.81
CA GLU A 8 26.79 6.51 -10.03
C GLU A 8 27.68 5.62 -10.90
N GLU A 9 27.28 5.34 -12.14
CA GLU A 9 28.07 4.59 -13.11
C GLU A 9 29.34 5.36 -13.51
N ALA A 10 29.24 6.65 -13.82
CA ALA A 10 30.40 7.50 -14.10
C ALA A 10 31.38 7.57 -12.92
N LEU A 11 30.89 7.69 -11.68
CA LEU A 11 31.75 7.68 -10.48
C LEU A 11 32.45 6.34 -10.25
N ARG A 12 31.79 5.22 -10.61
CA ARG A 12 32.38 3.88 -10.54
C ARG A 12 33.45 3.69 -11.60
N GLU A 13 33.21 4.15 -12.83
CA GLU A 13 34.18 4.11 -13.93
C GLU A 13 35.44 4.94 -13.62
N HIS A 14 35.28 6.09 -12.96
CA HIS A 14 36.40 6.96 -12.57
C HIS A 14 37.07 6.54 -11.25
N GLY A 15 36.66 5.43 -10.63
CA GLY A 15 37.27 4.91 -9.39
C GLY A 15 37.06 5.81 -8.17
N MET A 16 36.06 6.69 -8.17
CA MET A 16 35.82 7.67 -7.11
C MET A 16 35.04 7.06 -5.93
N HIS A 17 35.64 6.07 -5.27
CA HIS A 17 35.03 5.29 -4.18
C HIS A 17 34.56 6.15 -3.00
N MET A 18 35.27 7.23 -2.69
CA MET A 18 34.87 8.17 -1.64
C MET A 18 33.56 8.91 -1.96
N ALA A 19 33.34 9.24 -3.23
CA ALA A 19 32.11 9.89 -3.67
C ALA A 19 30.92 8.92 -3.63
N LEU A 20 31.14 7.65 -3.97
CA LEU A 20 30.13 6.59 -3.83
C LEU A 20 29.74 6.36 -2.37
N ALA A 21 30.71 6.29 -1.45
CA ALA A 21 30.44 6.14 -0.02
C ALA A 21 29.63 7.34 0.55
N LEU A 22 29.87 8.54 0.03
CA LEU A 22 29.13 9.74 0.43
C LEU A 22 27.68 9.72 -0.12
N LEU A 23 27.48 9.26 -1.36
CA LEU A 23 26.14 9.04 -1.93
C LEU A 23 25.33 8.00 -1.13
N GLU A 24 25.97 6.92 -0.69
CA GLU A 24 25.31 5.90 0.14
C GLU A 24 24.82 6.48 1.46
N ARG A 25 25.67 7.24 2.18
CA ARG A 25 25.28 7.94 3.42
C ARG A 25 24.14 8.93 3.21
N LEU A 26 24.12 9.63 2.07
CA LEU A 26 23.02 10.52 1.72
C LEU A 26 21.71 9.75 1.46
N ARG A 27 21.76 8.59 0.78
CA ARG A 27 20.60 7.70 0.60
C ARG A 27 20.08 7.16 1.92
N GLU A 28 20.95 6.82 2.84
CA GLU A 28 20.56 6.35 4.18
C GLU A 28 19.82 7.43 4.95
N ARG A 29 20.33 8.66 4.94
CA ARG A 29 19.63 9.83 5.52
C ARG A 29 18.27 10.07 4.86
N ASP A 30 18.21 10.04 3.53
CA ASP A 30 16.96 10.29 2.79
C ASP A 30 15.92 9.18 3.05
N ARG A 31 16.34 7.92 3.12
CA ARG A 31 15.46 6.81 3.55
C ARG A 31 14.96 7.00 4.98
N ALA A 32 15.81 7.48 5.89
CA ALA A 32 15.43 7.72 7.28
C ALA A 32 14.42 8.88 7.42
N THR A 33 14.50 9.91 6.57
CA THR A 33 13.56 11.03 6.55
C THR A 33 12.33 10.79 5.68
N ARG A 34 12.34 9.72 4.86
CA ARG A 34 11.21 9.34 4.01
C ARG A 34 10.00 8.95 4.84
N THR A 35 9.12 9.91 5.06
CA THR A 35 7.82 9.67 5.66
C THR A 35 6.84 9.20 4.58
N VAL A 36 6.46 7.92 4.63
CA VAL A 36 5.36 7.41 3.81
C VAL A 36 4.06 7.91 4.42
N LYS A 37 3.57 9.05 3.94
CA LYS A 37 2.23 9.53 4.34
C LYS A 37 1.23 8.44 3.96
N PRO A 38 0.42 7.94 4.91
CA PRO A 38 -0.60 6.96 4.58
C PRO A 38 -1.49 7.53 3.48
N ALA A 39 -1.75 6.73 2.44
CA ALA A 39 -2.61 7.13 1.35
C ALA A 39 -3.92 7.64 1.95
N ARG A 40 -4.20 8.94 1.79
CA ARG A 40 -5.48 9.52 2.20
C ARG A 40 -6.53 8.72 1.44
N ARG A 41 -7.30 7.89 2.15
CA ARG A 41 -8.51 7.31 1.59
C ARG A 41 -9.35 8.50 1.20
N LEU A 42 -9.42 8.82 -0.09
CA LEU A 42 -10.34 9.81 -0.59
C LEU A 42 -11.71 9.28 -0.15
N THR A 43 -12.26 9.84 0.92
CA THR A 43 -13.61 9.57 1.40
C THR A 43 -14.58 10.21 0.42
N GLY A 44 -14.50 9.80 -0.84
CA GLY A 44 -15.47 10.15 -1.86
C GLY A 44 -16.78 9.47 -1.50
N GLN A 45 -17.87 10.15 -1.83
CA GLN A 45 -19.22 9.63 -1.68
C GLN A 45 -19.29 8.19 -2.23
N LYS A 46 -19.91 7.28 -1.46
CA LYS A 46 -20.10 5.90 -1.91
C LYS A 46 -20.97 5.93 -3.14
N MET A 47 -20.63 5.12 -4.13
CA MET A 47 -21.40 5.07 -5.37
C MET A 47 -22.76 4.42 -5.09
N THR A 48 -23.82 5.08 -5.50
CA THR A 48 -25.20 4.60 -5.42
C THR A 48 -25.83 4.63 -6.82
N PRO A 49 -26.92 3.86 -7.04
CA PRO A 49 -27.62 3.87 -8.33
C PRO A 49 -28.14 5.25 -8.74
N ASP A 50 -28.70 5.99 -7.78
CA ASP A 50 -29.16 7.36 -8.03
C ASP A 50 -28.01 8.30 -8.43
N LEU A 51 -26.84 8.11 -7.81
CA LEU A 51 -25.63 8.89 -8.14
C LEU A 51 -25.11 8.54 -9.53
N ALA A 52 -25.18 7.27 -9.92
CA ALA A 52 -24.80 6.83 -11.25
C ALA A 52 -25.73 7.41 -12.33
N ARG A 53 -27.04 7.46 -12.08
CA ARG A 53 -28.02 8.13 -12.96
C ARG A 53 -27.70 9.62 -13.10
N ALA A 54 -27.48 10.32 -11.98
CA ALA A 54 -27.10 11.73 -11.99
C ALA A 54 -25.79 12.00 -12.75
N ILE A 55 -24.81 11.10 -12.68
CA ILE A 55 -23.56 11.19 -13.44
C ILE A 55 -23.81 11.07 -14.95
N LEU A 56 -24.67 10.15 -15.38
CA LEU A 56 -25.04 10.01 -16.80
C LEU A 56 -25.77 11.26 -17.30
N ASP A 57 -26.70 11.79 -16.51
CA ASP A 57 -27.46 12.99 -16.85
C ASP A 57 -26.53 14.20 -16.98
N LEU A 58 -25.60 14.39 -16.05
CA LEU A 58 -24.58 15.45 -16.11
C LEU A 58 -23.67 15.32 -17.34
N HIS A 59 -23.28 14.10 -17.69
CA HIS A 59 -22.42 13.86 -18.84
C HIS A 59 -23.15 14.13 -20.16
N ALA A 60 -24.40 13.67 -20.28
CA ALA A 60 -25.21 13.85 -21.47
C ALA A 60 -25.66 15.31 -21.67
N SER A 61 -26.04 16.00 -20.59
CA SER A 61 -26.60 17.36 -20.68
C SER A 61 -25.56 18.46 -20.79
N THR A 62 -24.40 18.31 -20.15
CA THR A 62 -23.47 19.42 -19.94
C THR A 62 -22.16 19.27 -20.72
N GLY A 63 -21.87 18.07 -21.26
CA GLY A 63 -20.61 17.80 -21.96
C GLY A 63 -19.36 17.92 -21.07
N MET A 64 -19.55 17.98 -19.74
CA MET A 64 -18.47 18.08 -18.76
C MET A 64 -17.52 16.88 -18.88
N THR A 65 -16.24 17.15 -18.63
CA THR A 65 -15.23 16.11 -18.54
C THR A 65 -15.47 15.24 -17.31
N GLN A 66 -14.98 14.00 -17.35
CA GLN A 66 -15.14 13.06 -16.24
C GLN A 66 -14.50 13.57 -14.94
N GLN A 67 -13.44 14.38 -15.03
CA GLN A 67 -12.78 15.00 -13.88
C GLN A 67 -13.66 16.08 -13.25
N GLU A 68 -14.31 16.91 -14.07
CA GLU A 68 -15.23 17.95 -13.60
C GLU A 68 -16.46 17.33 -12.94
N ILE A 69 -17.04 16.29 -13.54
CA ILE A 69 -18.16 15.54 -12.94
C ILE A 69 -17.71 14.89 -11.62
N ALA A 70 -16.53 14.29 -11.59
CA ALA A 70 -15.97 13.69 -10.38
C ALA A 70 -15.79 14.71 -9.26
N PHE A 71 -15.30 15.91 -9.57
CA PHE A 71 -15.15 17.01 -8.61
C PHE A 71 -16.50 17.51 -8.11
N LYS A 72 -17.45 17.74 -9.01
CA LYS A 72 -18.80 18.25 -8.68
C LYS A 72 -19.60 17.27 -7.82
N VAL A 73 -19.51 15.98 -8.13
CA VAL A 73 -20.27 14.90 -7.46
C VAL A 73 -19.51 14.34 -6.24
N GLY A 74 -18.24 14.72 -6.05
CA GLY A 74 -17.42 14.28 -4.91
C GLY A 74 -17.02 12.81 -4.99
N VAL A 75 -16.80 12.29 -6.20
CA VAL A 75 -16.45 10.89 -6.47
C VAL A 75 -15.12 10.78 -7.21
N ASN A 76 -14.56 9.59 -7.32
CA ASN A 76 -13.31 9.38 -8.07
C ASN A 76 -13.60 9.34 -9.58
N GLN A 77 -12.74 9.97 -10.41
CA GLN A 77 -12.88 9.97 -11.87
C GLN A 77 -12.95 8.56 -12.49
N GLY A 78 -12.23 7.58 -11.94
CA GLY A 78 -12.34 6.19 -12.37
C GLY A 78 -13.74 5.61 -12.18
N ARG A 79 -14.46 6.00 -11.11
CA ARG A 79 -15.86 5.59 -10.90
C ARG A 79 -16.80 6.22 -11.92
N VAL A 80 -16.62 7.50 -12.21
CA VAL A 80 -17.39 8.22 -13.26
C VAL A 80 -17.19 7.54 -14.62
N ASN A 81 -15.95 7.18 -14.95
CA ASN A 81 -15.65 6.47 -16.19
C ASN A 81 -16.31 5.08 -16.26
N GLU A 82 -16.35 4.34 -15.14
CA GLU A 82 -17.03 3.04 -15.09
C GLU A 82 -18.56 3.16 -15.22
N VAL A 83 -19.16 4.21 -14.68
CA VAL A 83 -20.58 4.53 -14.89
C VAL A 83 -20.83 4.84 -16.37
N ILE A 84 -20.05 5.74 -16.97
CA ILE A 84 -20.24 6.16 -18.38
C ILE A 84 -19.96 5.02 -19.36
N LYS A 85 -18.86 4.28 -19.19
CA LYS A 85 -18.44 3.25 -20.16
C LYS A 85 -19.12 1.90 -19.99
N ARG A 86 -19.50 1.55 -18.77
CA ARG A 86 -19.96 0.18 -18.44
C ARG A 86 -21.31 0.15 -17.74
N GLY A 87 -21.92 1.31 -17.45
CA GLY A 87 -23.20 1.38 -16.76
C GLY A 87 -23.18 0.79 -15.34
N LYS A 88 -22.00 0.70 -14.71
CA LYS A 88 -21.90 0.13 -13.37
C LYS A 88 -22.73 0.96 -12.38
N TRP A 89 -23.22 0.29 -11.34
CA TRP A 89 -24.10 0.86 -10.31
C TRP A 89 -25.52 1.26 -10.78
N LEU A 90 -25.87 1.17 -12.07
CA LEU A 90 -27.22 1.54 -12.54
C LEU A 90 -28.30 0.51 -12.20
N THR A 91 -27.93 -0.76 -12.05
CA THR A 91 -28.87 -1.86 -11.80
C THR A 91 -29.10 -2.04 -10.30
N ASP A 92 -30.36 -1.93 -9.88
CA ASP A 92 -30.83 -2.33 -8.55
C ASP A 92 -31.00 -3.86 -8.45
N ASP A 93 -30.11 -4.63 -9.08
CA ASP A 93 -30.13 -6.08 -8.98
C ASP A 93 -29.61 -6.49 -7.59
N PRO A 94 -30.46 -7.11 -6.73
CA PRO A 94 -30.06 -7.56 -5.40
C PRO A 94 -28.92 -8.59 -5.40
N HIS A 95 -28.62 -9.20 -6.56
CA HIS A 95 -27.56 -10.17 -6.75
C HIS A 95 -26.30 -9.59 -7.40
N ALA A 96 -26.28 -8.30 -7.75
CA ALA A 96 -25.06 -7.66 -8.22
C ALA A 96 -23.97 -7.71 -7.13
N PRO A 97 -22.70 -8.03 -7.48
CA PRO A 97 -21.63 -8.13 -6.50
C PRO A 97 -21.39 -6.80 -5.76
N GLU A 98 -21.69 -5.66 -6.40
CA GLU A 98 -21.65 -4.34 -5.79
C GLU A 98 -22.76 -4.13 -4.74
N ALA A 99 -23.97 -4.64 -4.98
CA ALA A 99 -25.10 -4.56 -4.04
C ALA A 99 -24.86 -5.46 -2.82
N VAL A 100 -24.40 -6.69 -3.04
CA VAL A 100 -24.01 -7.62 -1.97
C VAL A 100 -22.86 -7.04 -1.12
N ALA A 101 -21.89 -6.36 -1.74
CA ALA A 101 -20.82 -5.69 -1.01
C ALA A 101 -21.34 -4.50 -0.18
N ARG A 102 -22.30 -3.73 -0.71
CA ARG A 102 -22.94 -2.61 -0.02
C ARG A 102 -23.76 -3.09 1.17
N ASP A 103 -24.63 -4.09 0.98
CA ASP A 103 -25.50 -4.62 2.02
C ASP A 103 -24.70 -5.34 3.10
N ARG A 104 -23.67 -6.10 2.72
CA ARG A 104 -22.74 -6.69 3.68
C ARG A 104 -21.99 -5.62 4.47
N ALA A 105 -21.64 -4.49 3.87
CA ALA A 105 -21.01 -3.37 4.57
C ALA A 105 -22.01 -2.62 5.46
N LEU A 106 -23.25 -2.43 5.02
CA LEU A 106 -24.32 -1.78 5.78
C LEU A 106 -24.72 -2.64 6.99
N ALA A 107 -24.84 -3.96 6.81
CA ALA A 107 -25.12 -4.92 7.87
C ALA A 107 -24.01 -4.95 8.93
N ARG A 108 -22.74 -4.80 8.53
CA ARG A 108 -21.61 -4.64 9.48
C ARG A 108 -21.63 -3.32 10.27
N MET A 109 -22.34 -2.30 9.77
CA MET A 109 -22.46 -1.00 10.43
C MET A 109 -23.74 -0.89 11.27
N ARG A 110 -24.80 -1.66 10.94
CA ARG A 110 -26.08 -1.71 11.65
C ARG A 110 -26.13 -2.77 12.77
N GLY A 111 -25.34 -3.84 12.67
CA GLY A 111 -25.18 -4.82 13.74
C GLY A 111 -24.00 -4.47 14.64
N ASP A 112 -24.18 -4.63 15.95
CA ASP A 112 -23.25 -4.36 17.05
C ASP A 112 -21.76 -4.61 16.74
N PRO A 113 -20.84 -3.84 17.36
CA PRO A 113 -19.42 -3.96 17.12
C PRO A 113 -18.96 -5.33 17.59
N ARG A 114 -18.75 -6.26 16.65
CA ARG A 114 -18.05 -7.50 17.00
C ARG A 114 -16.69 -7.12 17.62
N PRO A 115 -16.31 -7.73 18.75
CA PRO A 115 -15.07 -7.42 19.43
C PRO A 115 -13.92 -7.59 18.46
N ARG A 116 -12.98 -6.65 18.50
CA ARG A 116 -11.70 -6.71 17.79
C ARG A 116 -11.20 -8.15 17.86
N LYS A 117 -11.09 -8.82 16.70
CA LYS A 117 -10.35 -10.09 16.64
C LYS A 117 -9.00 -9.78 17.25
N ALA A 118 -8.75 -10.39 18.41
CA ALA A 118 -7.52 -10.26 19.14
C ALA A 118 -6.36 -10.41 18.16
N SER A 119 -5.45 -9.45 18.23
CA SER A 119 -4.10 -9.56 17.70
C SER A 119 -3.59 -10.97 17.94
N ARG A 120 -3.36 -11.75 16.87
CA ARG A 120 -2.61 -13.00 17.01
C ARG A 120 -1.26 -12.62 17.58
N PRO A 121 -0.86 -13.16 18.73
CA PRO A 121 0.45 -12.84 19.30
C PRO A 121 1.53 -13.37 18.37
N ALA A 122 2.52 -12.51 18.12
CA ALA A 122 3.79 -12.90 17.57
C ALA A 122 4.38 -13.99 18.47
N LYS A 123 4.63 -15.18 17.92
CA LYS A 123 5.56 -16.14 18.50
C LYS A 123 6.62 -16.43 17.46
N ALA A 124 7.74 -15.75 17.65
CA ALA A 124 9.00 -16.09 17.03
C ALA A 124 9.39 -17.53 17.37
N ALA A 125 10.02 -18.17 16.38
CA ALA A 125 11.00 -19.24 16.50
C ALA A 125 10.60 -20.50 17.29
N LYS A 126 10.44 -21.62 16.58
CA LYS A 126 11.48 -22.67 16.61
C LYS A 126 11.31 -23.64 15.44
N ARG A 127 12.34 -23.69 14.59
CA ARG A 127 12.69 -24.87 13.81
C ARG A 127 12.93 -26.01 14.81
N GLU A 128 12.15 -27.06 14.74
CA GLU A 128 12.59 -28.37 15.20
C GLU A 128 13.15 -29.11 13.99
N LYS A 129 14.48 -29.10 13.95
CA LYS A 129 15.31 -30.01 13.18
C LYS A 129 15.52 -31.25 14.06
N ASP A 130 15.64 -32.38 13.38
CA ASP A 130 15.84 -33.74 13.85
C ASP A 130 16.58 -33.95 15.18
N GLY A 131 16.12 -35.00 15.86
CA GLY A 131 16.73 -35.54 17.06
C GLY A 131 18.11 -36.16 16.86
N GLY A 132 18.83 -36.25 17.97
CA GLY A 132 20.14 -36.91 18.08
C GLY A 132 20.81 -36.54 19.40
N ALA A 133 20.97 -37.53 20.28
CA ALA A 133 21.36 -37.45 21.69
C ALA A 133 22.80 -36.93 21.96
N PRO A 134 23.17 -36.62 23.23
CA PRO A 134 24.32 -35.79 23.59
C PRO A 134 25.57 -36.60 23.98
N ARG A 135 26.78 -35.99 23.91
CA ARG A 135 27.96 -36.41 24.69
C ARG A 135 29.08 -35.34 24.79
N ARG A 136 29.33 -34.97 26.05
CA ARG A 136 30.56 -34.53 26.75
C ARG A 136 31.85 -34.13 26.01
N ALA A 137 32.43 -33.04 26.57
CA ALA A 137 33.81 -32.86 27.06
C ALA A 137 34.85 -32.08 26.22
N ALA A 138 35.40 -31.08 26.93
CA ALA A 138 36.82 -30.73 27.08
C ALA A 138 37.51 -29.82 26.05
N ASN A 139 38.11 -28.76 26.64
CA ASN A 139 39.39 -28.12 26.31
C ASN A 139 39.47 -27.38 24.97
N GLN A 140 40.25 -26.34 24.75
CA GLN A 140 41.18 -25.47 25.49
C GLN A 140 41.56 -24.41 24.43
N GLY A 141 41.89 -23.18 24.83
CA GLY A 141 42.52 -22.23 23.90
C GLY A 141 42.19 -20.79 24.19
N GLN A 142 42.68 -20.30 25.34
CA GLN A 142 42.89 -18.87 25.57
C GLN A 142 43.85 -18.26 24.52
N LEU A 143 43.84 -16.92 24.51
CA LEU A 143 44.84 -15.93 24.08
C LEU A 143 44.34 -15.07 22.92
N ALA A 144 44.45 -13.75 22.90
CA ALA A 144 44.61 -12.68 23.89
C ALA A 144 44.36 -11.40 23.06
N PHE A 145 43.53 -10.48 23.54
CA PHE A 145 43.42 -9.13 22.95
C PHE A 145 44.67 -8.34 23.34
N GLY A 146 45.43 -7.91 22.33
CA GLY A 146 46.46 -6.89 22.46
C GLY A 146 45.87 -5.53 22.15
N ASP A 147 45.86 -4.65 23.14
CA ASP A 147 45.65 -3.21 23.06
C ASP A 147 46.89 -2.54 23.68
N LEU A 148 47.22 -1.33 23.19
CA LEU A 148 48.42 -0.49 23.38
C LEU A 148 49.50 -0.57 22.30
#